data_AF-A0A349EI41-F1
#
_entry.id   AF-A0A349EI41-F1
#
_cell.length_a   1.000
_cell.length_b   1.000
_cell.length_c   1.000
_cell.angle_alpha   90.00
_cell.angle_beta   90.00
_cell.angle_gamma   90.00
#
_symmetry.space_group_name_H-M   'P 1'
#
loop_
_entity.id
_entity.type
_entity.pdbx_description
1 polymer ?
#
loop_
_entity_poly.entity_id
_entity_poly.type
_entity_poly.pdbx_seq_one_letter_code
_entity_poly.pdbx_strand_id
1 'polypeptide(L)'
;MDTVEPPGKSIAAMGARAGRQGAADWTVGVVGAGGALGASSRYLISGWAGTVNWFGYDLPIGTLAVNVLGSLGIGMMMGWAGVNDSINPAWPALISVGFLGGLTTFSAFS
;
A
#
# COMPACT_ATOMS: atom_id res chain seq x y z
N MET A 1 18.22 -7.03 42.42
CA MET A 1 18.84 -5.71 42.22
C MET A 1 18.01 -5.04 41.14
N ASP A 2 16.93 -4.40 41.56
CA ASP A 2 15.95 -3.80 40.65
C ASP A 2 16.49 -2.45 40.19
N THR A 3 16.80 -2.35 38.90
CA THR A 3 17.22 -1.09 38.29
C THR A 3 16.00 -0.19 38.18
N VAL A 4 15.74 0.62 39.20
CA VAL A 4 14.74 1.69 39.18
C VAL A 4 15.08 2.61 38.02
N GLU A 5 14.25 2.61 36.96
CA GLU A 5 14.44 3.50 35.83
C GLU A 5 14.34 4.98 36.27
N PRO A 6 15.19 5.88 35.74
CA PRO A 6 15.19 7.27 36.15
C PRO A 6 13.86 7.97 35.75
N PRO A 7 13.28 8.79 36.63
CA PRO A 7 11.92 9.36 36.50
C PRO A 7 11.70 10.25 35.25
N GLY A 8 12.76 10.62 34.52
CA GLY A 8 12.67 11.45 33.31
C GLY A 8 12.54 10.70 31.98
N LYS A 9 12.85 9.39 31.92
CA LYS A 9 12.79 8.63 30.65
C LYS A 9 11.36 8.46 30.14
N SER A 10 10.39 8.31 31.03
CA SER A 10 8.98 8.08 30.69
C SER A 10 8.33 9.30 30.02
N ILE A 11 8.57 10.51 30.54
CA ILE A 11 8.01 11.75 30.00
C ILE A 11 8.61 12.10 28.62
N ALA A 12 9.92 11.89 28.45
CA ALA A 12 10.59 12.07 27.16
C ALA A 12 10.11 11.04 26.11
N ALA A 13 9.90 9.78 26.52
CA ALA A 13 9.34 8.73 25.66
C ALA A 13 7.88 9.01 25.26
N MET A 14 7.08 9.62 26.15
CA MET A 14 5.69 9.99 25.89
C MET A 14 5.59 11.14 24.90
N GLY A 15 6.42 12.18 25.02
CA GLY A 15 6.52 13.27 24.04
C GLY A 15 6.98 12.80 22.66
N ALA A 16 7.94 11.88 22.61
CA ALA A 16 8.40 11.25 21.37
C ALA A 16 7.36 10.30 20.73
N ARG A 17 6.39 9.78 21.50
CA ARG A 17 5.24 9.00 20.98
C ARG A 17 4.15 9.91 20.42
N ALA A 18 3.80 10.99 21.12
CA ALA A 18 2.80 11.96 20.68
C ALA A 18 3.19 12.64 19.34
N GLY A 19 4.47 13.00 19.17
CA GLY A 19 4.97 13.56 17.91
C GLY A 19 4.98 12.60 16.73
N ARG A 20 5.07 11.28 16.98
CA ARG A 20 4.98 10.24 15.95
C ARG A 20 3.53 9.91 15.55
N GLN A 21 2.57 10.10 16.45
CA GLN A 21 1.15 9.82 16.20
C GLN A 21 0.53 10.82 15.22
N GLY A 22 0.82 12.12 15.33
CA GLY A 22 0.33 13.12 14.37
C GLY A 22 0.81 12.91 12.93
N ALA A 23 1.97 12.26 12.73
CA ALA A 23 2.46 11.87 11.41
C ALA A 23 1.84 10.54 10.90
N ALA A 24 1.42 9.66 11.82
CA ALA A 24 0.75 8.41 11.49
C ALA A 24 -0.71 8.64 11.03
N ASP A 25 -1.40 9.63 11.60
CA ASP A 25 -2.82 9.89 11.34
C ASP A 25 -3.12 10.28 9.88
N TRP A 26 -2.31 11.17 9.29
CA TRP A 26 -2.51 11.59 7.90
C TRP A 26 -2.08 10.51 6.90
N THR A 27 -1.08 9.70 7.26
CA THR A 27 -0.57 8.61 6.40
C THR A 27 -1.66 7.57 6.15
N VAL A 28 -2.47 7.26 7.17
CA VAL A 28 -3.63 6.35 7.02
C VAL A 28 -4.62 6.89 5.99
N GLY A 29 -4.92 8.19 6.02
CA GLY A 29 -5.79 8.84 5.03
C GLY A 29 -5.22 8.74 3.60
N VAL A 30 -3.91 8.92 3.45
CA VAL A 30 -3.21 8.79 2.16
C VAL A 30 -3.26 7.35 1.63
N VAL A 31 -2.97 6.36 2.48
CA VAL A 31 -3.10 4.94 2.12
C VAL A 31 -4.53 4.61 1.75
N GLY A 32 -5.51 5.08 2.52
CA GLY A 32 -6.94 4.85 2.28
C GLY A 32 -7.42 5.41 0.95
N ALA A 33 -7.02 6.65 0.61
CA ALA A 33 -7.33 7.26 -0.67
C ALA A 33 -6.74 6.47 -1.84
N GLY A 34 -5.46 6.07 -1.73
CA GLY A 34 -4.82 5.20 -2.70
C GLY A 34 -5.55 3.86 -2.85
N GLY A 35 -5.86 3.20 -1.74
CA GLY A 35 -6.54 1.90 -1.71
C GLY A 35 -7.93 1.93 -2.34
N ALA A 36 -8.72 2.99 -2.09
CA ALA A 36 -10.02 3.17 -2.71
C ALA A 36 -9.90 3.29 -4.24
N LEU A 37 -8.92 4.07 -4.73
CA LEU A 37 -8.64 4.18 -6.16
C LEU A 37 -8.18 2.84 -6.75
N GLY A 38 -7.26 2.14 -6.09
CA GLY A 38 -6.74 0.85 -6.53
C GLY A 38 -7.81 -0.23 -6.64
N ALA A 39 -8.66 -0.35 -5.62
CA ALA A 39 -9.77 -1.29 -5.62
C ALA A 39 -10.80 -0.97 -6.71
N SER A 40 -11.09 0.31 -6.94
CA SER A 40 -11.99 0.76 -8.00
C SER A 40 -11.42 0.45 -9.38
N SER A 41 -10.14 0.75 -9.62
CA SER A 41 -9.45 0.41 -10.87
C SER A 41 -9.45 -1.10 -11.11
N ARG A 42 -9.17 -1.91 -10.07
CA ARG A 42 -9.24 -3.36 -10.16
C ARG A 42 -10.63 -3.83 -10.60
N TYR A 43 -11.69 -3.33 -9.96
CA TYR A 43 -13.06 -3.70 -10.30
C TYR A 43 -13.39 -3.40 -11.77
N LEU A 44 -13.01 -2.22 -12.25
CA LEU A 44 -13.23 -1.81 -13.64
C LEU A 44 -12.42 -2.65 -14.64
N ILE A 45 -11.13 -2.90 -14.36
CA ILE A 45 -10.26 -3.72 -15.22
C ILE A 45 -10.76 -5.16 -15.28
N SER A 46 -11.08 -5.76 -14.13
CA SER A 46 -11.62 -7.13 -14.07
C SER A 46 -12.96 -7.23 -14.81
N GLY A 47 -13.86 -6.26 -14.64
CA GLY A 47 -15.14 -6.21 -15.33
C GLY A 47 -14.99 -6.06 -16.85
N TRP A 48 -14.13 -5.14 -17.29
CA TRP A 48 -13.84 -4.95 -18.71
C TRP A 48 -13.19 -6.19 -19.33
N ALA A 49 -12.20 -6.78 -18.65
CA ALA A 49 -11.53 -8.01 -19.10
C ALA A 49 -12.50 -9.18 -19.28
N GLY A 50 -13.54 -9.28 -18.44
CA GLY A 50 -14.59 -10.29 -18.57
C GLY A 50 -15.44 -10.15 -19.84
N THR A 51 -15.50 -8.97 -20.46
CA THR A 51 -16.20 -8.76 -21.74
C THR A 51 -15.38 -9.14 -22.97
N VAL A 52 -14.07 -9.29 -22.80
CA VAL A 52 -13.12 -9.58 -23.88
C VAL A 52 -12.74 -11.05 -23.82
N ASN A 53 -13.49 -11.89 -24.54
CA ASN A 53 -13.17 -13.31 -24.65
C ASN A 53 -12.03 -13.53 -25.67
N TRP A 54 -10.81 -13.14 -25.31
CA TRP A 54 -9.66 -13.19 -26.22
C TRP A 54 -9.18 -14.61 -26.55
N PHE A 55 -9.36 -15.56 -25.62
CA PHE A 55 -8.71 -16.87 -25.73
C PHE A 55 -9.68 -18.06 -25.71
N GLY A 56 -10.99 -17.85 -25.51
CA GLY A 56 -11.97 -18.94 -25.46
C GLY A 56 -11.80 -19.88 -24.25
N TYR A 57 -10.97 -19.49 -23.27
CA TYR A 57 -10.77 -20.17 -22.00
C TYR A 57 -11.33 -19.29 -20.88
N ASP A 58 -11.92 -19.92 -19.85
CA ASP A 58 -12.43 -19.26 -18.63
C ASP A 58 -11.30 -18.77 -17.70
N LEU A 59 -10.22 -18.24 -18.26
CA LEU A 59 -9.12 -17.68 -17.49
C LEU A 59 -9.50 -16.29 -16.98
N PRO A 60 -9.29 -15.98 -15.69
CA PRO A 60 -9.58 -14.66 -15.12
C PRO A 60 -8.48 -13.65 -15.52
N ILE A 61 -8.40 -13.32 -16.82
CA ILE A 61 -7.34 -12.48 -17.41
C ILE A 61 -7.26 -11.12 -16.71
N GLY A 62 -8.40 -10.55 -16.34
CA GLY A 62 -8.44 -9.30 -15.58
C GLY A 62 -7.71 -9.40 -14.24
N THR A 63 -7.97 -10.47 -13.48
CA THR A 63 -7.31 -10.74 -12.19
C THR A 63 -5.81 -10.97 -12.36
N LEU A 64 -5.40 -11.67 -13.42
CA LEU A 64 -3.99 -11.87 -13.71
C LEU A 64 -3.30 -10.54 -14.06
N ALA A 65 -3.93 -9.73 -14.91
CA ALA A 65 -3.39 -8.45 -15.37
C ALA A 65 -3.17 -7.47 -14.21
N VAL A 66 -4.15 -7.29 -13.32
CA VAL A 66 -4.02 -6.37 -12.18
C VAL A 66 -2.93 -6.81 -11.20
N ASN A 67 -2.76 -8.12 -10.99
CA ASN A 67 -1.72 -8.65 -10.11
C ASN A 67 -0.31 -8.50 -10.70
N VAL A 68 -0.14 -8.82 -11.98
CA VAL A 68 1.17 -8.69 -12.66
C VAL A 68 1.58 -7.23 -12.76
N LEU A 69 0.69 -6.35 -13.23
CA LEU A 69 0.98 -4.92 -13.35
C LEU A 69 1.19 -4.27 -11.97
N GLY A 70 0.36 -4.63 -10.99
CA GLY A 70 0.46 -4.08 -9.64
C GLY A 70 1.74 -4.50 -8.93
N SER A 71 2.10 -5.79 -8.96
CA SER A 71 3.33 -6.29 -8.33
C SER A 71 4.60 -5.74 -8.99
N LEU A 72 4.62 -5.61 -10.32
CA LEU A 72 5.71 -4.96 -11.04
C LEU A 72 5.85 -3.50 -10.61
N GLY A 73 4.74 -2.76 -10.53
CA GLY A 73 4.73 -1.36 -10.07
C GLY A 73 5.24 -1.20 -8.65
N ILE A 74 4.88 -2.12 -7.73
CA ILE A 74 5.38 -2.10 -6.34
C ILE A 74 6.89 -2.30 -6.33
N GLY A 75 7.39 -3.28 -7.10
CA GLY A 75 8.82 -3.54 -7.22
C GLY A 75 9.60 -2.32 -7.74
N MET A 76 9.09 -1.66 -8.79
CA MET A 76 9.69 -0.44 -9.34
C MET A 76 9.69 0.70 -8.32
N MET A 77 8.56 0.94 -7.65
CA MET A 77 8.42 2.03 -6.68
C MET A 77 9.32 1.81 -5.46
N MET A 78 9.37 0.59 -4.92
CA MET A 78 10.23 0.27 -3.79
C MET A 78 11.72 0.29 -4.17
N GLY A 79 12.07 -0.16 -5.38
CA GLY A 79 13.43 -0.05 -5.90
C GLY A 79 13.87 1.41 -6.04
N TRP A 80 13.00 2.28 -6.57
CA TRP A 80 13.28 3.72 -6.68
C TRP A 80 13.35 4.42 -5.33
N ALA A 81 12.43 4.14 -4.42
CA ALA A 81 12.43 4.69 -3.07
C ALA A 81 13.65 4.23 -2.26
N GLY A 82 14.12 3.00 -2.47
CA GLY A 82 15.27 2.45 -1.78
C GLY A 82 16.62 3.04 -2.17
N VAL A 83 16.70 3.75 -3.31
CA VAL A 83 17.92 4.46 -3.75
C VAL A 83 17.83 5.97 -3.58
N ASN A 84 16.70 6.49 -3.10
CA ASN A 84 16.45 7.93 -3.00
C ASN A 84 15.92 8.31 -1.61
N ASP A 85 16.85 8.61 -0.70
CA ASP A 85 16.56 8.97 0.69
C ASP A 85 15.77 10.27 0.87
N SER A 86 15.65 11.08 -0.20
CA SER A 86 14.94 12.37 -0.18
C SER A 86 13.46 12.27 -0.54
N ILE A 87 12.94 11.05 -0.76
CA ILE A 87 11.54 10.86 -1.16
C ILE A 87 10.59 11.16 0.01
N ASN A 88 9.52 11.91 -0.29
CA ASN A 88 8.45 12.11 0.69
C ASN A 88 7.75 10.75 0.98
N PRO A 89 7.67 10.31 2.25
CA PRO A 89 7.08 9.02 2.62
C PRO A 89 5.59 8.88 2.25
N ALA A 90 4.90 10.00 1.97
CA ALA A 90 3.55 10.00 1.43
C ALA A 90 3.44 9.24 0.10
N TRP A 91 4.48 9.30 -0.74
CA TRP A 91 4.43 8.72 -2.09
C TRP A 91 4.45 7.18 -2.06
N PRO A 92 5.40 6.51 -1.37
CA PRO A 92 5.33 5.05 -1.20
C PRO A 92 4.04 4.60 -0.49
N ALA A 93 3.55 5.37 0.49
CA ALA A 93 2.31 5.07 1.19
C ALA A 93 1.09 5.13 0.25
N LEU A 94 0.98 6.19 -0.56
CA LEU A 94 -0.12 6.37 -1.51
C LEU A 94 -0.07 5.33 -2.65
N ILE A 95 1.11 5.16 -3.26
CA ILE A 95 1.27 4.38 -4.49
C ILE A 95 1.43 2.90 -4.17
N SER A 96 2.44 2.52 -3.39
CA SER A 96 2.74 1.10 -3.15
C SER A 96 1.72 0.44 -2.23
N VAL A 97 1.51 1.03 -1.05
CA VAL A 97 0.63 0.43 -0.03
C VAL A 97 -0.84 0.67 -0.37
N GLY A 98 -1.20 1.90 -0.74
CA GLY A 98 -2.56 2.27 -1.11
C GLY A 98 -2.98 1.72 -2.47
N PHE A 99 -2.61 2.42 -3.55
CA PHE A 99 -3.13 2.16 -4.89
C PHE A 99 -2.77 0.77 -5.42
N LEU A 100 -1.49 0.43 -5.48
CA LEU A 100 -1.05 -0.86 -6.01
C LEU A 100 -1.43 -2.01 -5.07
N GLY A 101 -1.43 -1.79 -3.77
CA GLY A 101 -1.96 -2.74 -2.78
C GLY A 101 -3.46 -3.04 -2.99
N GLY A 102 -4.28 -2.02 -3.24
CA GLY A 102 -5.71 -2.19 -3.55
C GLY A 102 -5.99 -2.73 -4.96
N LEU A 103 -5.07 -2.48 -5.91
CA LEU A 103 -5.13 -2.98 -7.29
C LEU A 103 -4.83 -4.48 -7.37
N THR A 104 -3.94 -4.99 -6.52
CA THR A 104 -3.60 -6.43 -6.46
C THR A 104 -4.58 -7.19 -5.56
N THR A 105 -4.74 -8.50 -5.76
CA THR A 105 -5.68 -9.31 -4.96
C THR A 105 -5.35 -10.80 -4.96
N PHE A 106 -5.45 -11.42 -3.78
CA PHE A 106 -5.44 -12.88 -3.63
C PHE A 106 -6.86 -13.49 -3.60
N SER A 107 -7.87 -12.75 -3.14
CA SER A 107 -9.21 -13.29 -2.94
C SER A 107 -9.99 -13.54 -4.23
N ALA A 108 -9.59 -12.95 -5.35
CA ALA A 108 -10.22 -13.20 -6.65
C ALA A 108 -9.70 -14.45 -7.37
N PHE A 109 -8.87 -15.28 -6.71
CA PHE A 109 -8.29 -16.52 -7.25
C PHE A 109 -9.04 -17.80 -6.83
N SER A 110 -10.27 -17.72 -6.30
CA SER A 110 -11.10 -18.87 -5.90
C SER A 110 -12.30 -19.07 -6.82
#